data_AF-A0A1F9ZD85-F1
#
_entry.id   AF-A0A1F9ZD85-F1
#
_cell.length_a   1.000
_cell.length_b   1.000
_cell.length_c   1.000
_cell.angle_alpha   90.00
_cell.angle_beta   90.00
_cell.angle_gamma   90.00
#
_symmetry.space_group_name_H-M   'P 1'
#
loop_
_entity.id
_entity.type
_entity.pdbx_description
1 polymer ?
#
loop_
_entity_poly.entity_id
_entity_poly.type
_entity_poly.pdbx_seq_one_letter_code
_entity_poly.pdbx_strand_id
1 'polypeptide(L)'
;MGRTVPTYRLHTESILNDWMDYCRALREKDREVFDELMYKARLHASAGSYAAHLDPVATMFLSILLEMQKEIQDIKRGNEADRAVPETKREEGAKA
;
A
#
# COMPACT_ATOMS: atom_id res chain seq x y z
N MET A 1 -35.90 -0.20 17.37
CA MET A 1 -35.05 -0.78 16.31
C MET A 1 -33.61 -0.37 16.59
N GLY A 2 -32.86 -1.23 17.28
CA GLY A 2 -31.48 -0.93 17.66
C GLY A 2 -30.64 -0.73 16.40
N ARG A 3 -30.05 0.46 16.25
CA ARG A 3 -29.12 0.73 15.16
C ARG A 3 -27.87 -0.10 15.42
N THR A 4 -27.71 -1.21 14.71
CA THR A 4 -26.45 -1.94 14.66
C THR A 4 -25.38 -0.97 14.24
N VAL A 5 -24.39 -0.71 15.11
CA VAL A 5 -23.24 0.12 14.75
C VAL A 5 -22.56 -0.59 13.57
N PRO A 6 -22.40 0.07 12.41
CA PRO A 6 -21.71 -0.52 11.28
C PRO A 6 -20.33 -1.00 11.73
N THR A 7 -19.95 -2.22 11.38
CA THR A 7 -18.59 -2.68 11.64
C THR A 7 -17.61 -1.77 10.91
N TYR A 8 -16.40 -1.63 11.45
CA TYR A 8 -15.33 -0.85 10.82
C TYR A 8 -15.21 -1.13 9.31
N ARG A 9 -15.32 -2.42 8.94
CA ARG A 9 -15.33 -2.87 7.55
C ARG A 9 -16.44 -2.25 6.70
N LEU A 10 -17.67 -2.17 7.20
CA LEU A 10 -18.77 -1.53 6.47
C LEU A 10 -18.54 -0.03 6.28
N HIS A 11 -17.94 0.63 7.28
CA HIS A 11 -17.59 2.03 7.18
C HIS A 11 -16.48 2.28 6.15
N THR A 12 -15.45 1.42 6.15
CA THR A 12 -14.39 1.43 5.14
C THR A 12 -14.95 1.25 3.73
N GLU A 13 -15.84 0.27 3.50
CA GLU A 13 -16.43 0.07 2.17
C GLU A 13 -17.33 1.24 1.75
N SER A 14 -18.03 1.88 2.69
CA SER A 14 -18.80 3.09 2.39
C SER A 14 -17.90 4.22 1.88
N ILE A 15 -16.79 4.48 2.58
CA ILE A 15 -15.81 5.50 2.20
C ILE A 15 -15.18 5.17 0.83
N LEU A 16 -14.83 3.91 0.60
CA LEU A 16 -14.28 3.47 -0.69
C LEU A 16 -15.26 3.68 -1.84
N ASN A 17 -16.55 3.45 -1.61
CA ASN A 17 -17.59 3.72 -2.60
C ASN A 17 -17.72 5.23 -2.88
N ASP A 18 -17.65 6.07 -1.84
CA ASP A 18 -17.69 7.53 -2.00
C ASP A 18 -16.50 8.05 -2.83
N TRP A 19 -15.35 7.36 -2.77
CA TRP A 19 -14.18 7.68 -3.57
C TRP A 19 -14.24 7.20 -5.01
N MET A 20 -15.21 6.35 -5.39
CA MET A 20 -15.32 5.88 -6.78
C MET A 20 -15.52 7.02 -7.78
N ASP A 21 -16.23 8.08 -7.39
CA ASP A 21 -16.41 9.25 -8.26
C ASP A 21 -15.12 10.05 -8.42
N TYR A 22 -14.29 10.10 -7.36
CA TYR A 22 -12.93 10.63 -7.44
C TYR A 22 -12.07 9.77 -8.39
N CYS A 23 -12.12 8.43 -8.29
CA CYS A 23 -11.42 7.53 -9.21
C CYS A 23 -11.84 7.78 -10.67
N ARG A 24 -13.15 7.91 -10.91
CA ARG A 24 -13.68 8.15 -12.26
C ARG A 24 -13.19 9.47 -12.86
N ALA A 25 -12.91 10.48 -12.03
CA ALA A 25 -12.35 11.74 -12.50
C ALA A 25 -10.86 11.66 -12.86
N LEU A 26 -10.13 10.66 -12.36
CA LEU A 26 -8.71 10.46 -12.67
C LEU A 26 -8.50 9.97 -14.11
N ARG A 27 -7.30 10.24 -14.66
CA ARG A 27 -6.84 9.65 -15.93
C ARG A 27 -6.63 8.15 -15.75
N GLU A 28 -6.72 7.40 -16.84
CA GLU A 28 -6.59 5.93 -16.83
C GLU A 28 -5.35 5.43 -16.07
N LYS A 29 -4.18 6.02 -16.33
CA LYS A 29 -2.93 5.68 -15.62
C LYS A 29 -3.00 5.92 -14.11
N ASP A 30 -3.67 7.00 -13.70
CA ASP A 30 -3.78 7.36 -12.28
C ASP A 30 -4.84 6.49 -11.56
N ARG A 31 -5.81 5.94 -12.31
CA ARG A 31 -6.82 5.01 -11.76
C ARG A 31 -6.19 3.69 -11.33
N GLU A 32 -5.30 3.13 -12.15
CA GLU A 32 -4.60 1.89 -11.81
C GLU A 32 -3.81 2.05 -10.51
N VAL A 33 -3.05 3.15 -10.40
CA VAL A 33 -2.31 3.49 -9.18
C VAL A 33 -3.25 3.68 -7.99
N PHE A 34 -4.38 4.36 -8.19
CA PHE A 34 -5.36 4.54 -7.12
C PHE A 34 -5.97 3.22 -6.62
N ASP A 35 -6.30 2.30 -7.54
CA ASP A 35 -6.84 0.98 -7.18
C ASP A 35 -5.83 0.16 -6.35
N GLU A 36 -4.54 0.26 -6.66
CA GLU A 36 -3.48 -0.33 -5.84
C GLU A 36 -3.42 0.27 -4.43
N LEU A 37 -3.59 1.59 -4.28
CA LEU A 37 -3.68 2.24 -2.96
C LEU A 37 -4.88 1.70 -2.17
N MET A 38 -6.03 1.53 -2.82
CA MET A 38 -7.22 1.00 -2.14
C MET A 38 -7.04 -0.46 -1.72
N TYR A 39 -6.32 -1.25 -2.51
CA TYR A 39 -5.93 -2.61 -2.13
C TYR A 39 -5.05 -2.61 -0.87
N LYS A 40 -4.03 -1.73 -0.80
CA LYS A 40 -3.16 -1.58 0.39
C LYS A 40 -3.96 -1.19 1.65
N ALA A 41 -4.94 -0.29 1.51
CA ALA A 41 -5.85 0.07 2.60
C ALA A 41 -6.64 -1.14 3.11
N ARG A 42 -7.16 -1.99 2.21
CA ARG A 42 -7.93 -3.19 2.56
C ARG A 42 -7.08 -4.27 3.23
N LEU A 43 -5.80 -4.40 2.86
CA LEU A 43 -4.88 -5.39 3.43
C LEU A 43 -4.81 -5.33 4.96
N HIS A 44 -4.93 -4.11 5.51
CA HIS A 44 -4.85 -3.85 6.95
C HIS A 44 -6.21 -3.55 7.59
N ALA A 45 -7.33 -3.81 6.90
CA ALA A 45 -8.67 -3.53 7.44
C ALA A 45 -8.94 -4.28 8.77
N SER A 46 -8.33 -5.44 8.99
CA SER A 46 -8.38 -6.17 10.27
C SER A 46 -7.61 -5.45 11.37
N ALA A 47 -6.40 -4.96 11.09
CA ALA A 47 -5.61 -4.16 12.03
C ALA A 47 -6.31 -2.82 12.33
N GLY A 48 -6.90 -2.19 11.33
CA GLY A 48 -7.68 -0.97 11.47
C GLY A 48 -8.93 -1.13 12.34
N SER A 49 -9.50 -2.34 12.44
CA SER A 49 -10.62 -2.62 13.35
C SER A 49 -10.27 -2.44 14.83
N TYR A 50 -9.00 -2.59 15.22
CA TYR A 50 -8.53 -2.27 16.58
C TYR A 50 -8.48 -0.76 16.83
N ALA A 51 -8.33 0.02 15.75
CA ALA A 51 -8.40 1.47 15.75
C ALA A 51 -9.79 1.99 15.34
N ALA A 52 -10.84 1.17 15.41
CA ALA A 52 -12.18 1.55 14.92
C ALA A 52 -12.84 2.74 15.63
N HIS A 53 -12.29 3.17 16.77
CA HIS A 53 -12.71 4.38 17.48
C HIS A 53 -12.08 5.66 16.88
N LEU A 54 -11.03 5.52 16.06
CA LEU A 54 -10.40 6.60 15.31
C LEU A 54 -11.11 6.79 13.97
N ASP A 55 -10.81 7.92 13.34
CA ASP A 55 -11.27 8.21 11.98
C ASP A 55 -10.86 7.10 11.00
N PRO A 56 -11.81 6.43 10.32
CA PRO A 56 -11.51 5.30 9.44
C PRO A 56 -10.67 5.72 8.23
N VAL A 57 -10.83 6.95 7.73
CA VAL A 57 -9.99 7.49 6.65
C VAL A 57 -8.54 7.60 7.10
N ALA A 58 -8.28 8.15 8.28
CA ALA A 58 -6.94 8.23 8.86
C ALA A 58 -6.28 6.84 9.00
N THR A 59 -7.06 5.83 9.39
CA THR A 59 -6.57 4.45 9.55
C THR A 59 -6.29 3.78 8.20
N MET A 60 -7.10 4.06 7.17
CA MET A 60 -6.83 3.66 5.78
C MET A 60 -5.55 4.30 5.24
N PHE A 61 -5.33 5.60 5.48
CA PHE A 61 -4.09 6.26 5.07
C PHE A 61 -2.87 5.71 5.79
N LEU A 62 -2.95 5.43 7.09
CA LEU A 62 -1.86 4.79 7.82
C LEU A 62 -1.50 3.43 7.22
N SER A 63 -2.51 2.66 6.82
CA SER A 63 -2.34 1.36 6.17
C SER A 63 -1.63 1.46 4.82
N ILE A 64 -2.02 2.45 4.02
CA ILE A 64 -1.37 2.75 2.73
C ILE A 64 0.09 3.14 2.95
N LEU A 65 0.35 4.07 3.87
CA LEU A 65 1.70 4.54 4.18
C LEU A 65 2.59 3.41 4.69
N LEU A 66 2.05 2.48 5.47
CA LEU A 66 2.78 1.32 5.96
C LEU A 66 3.25 0.41 4.82
N GLU A 67 2.38 0.11 3.86
CA GLU A 67 2.75 -0.70 2.69
C GLU A 67 3.73 0.02 1.77
N MET A 68 3.54 1.33 1.54
CA MET A 68 4.52 2.13 0.79
C MET A 68 5.89 2.15 1.49
N GLN A 69 5.93 2.23 2.82
CA GLN A 69 7.18 2.20 3.58
C GLN A 69 7.88 0.84 3.47
N LYS A 70 7.14 -0.27 3.42
CA LYS A 70 7.70 -1.61 3.16
C LYS A 70 8.32 -1.68 1.76
N GLU A 71 7.60 -1.24 0.73
CA GLU A 71 8.12 -1.22 -0.64
C GLU A 71 9.40 -0.40 -0.76
N ILE A 72 9.47 0.76 -0.11
CA ILE A 72 10.69 1.58 -0.05
C ILE A 72 11.82 0.81 0.64
N GLN A 73 11.55 0.09 1.72
CA GLN A 73 12.57 -0.72 2.40
C GLN A 73 13.05 -1.88 1.56
N ASP A 74 12.15 -2.55 0.83
CA ASP A 74 12.48 -3.67 -0.03
C ASP A 74 13.34 -3.22 -1.22
N ILE A 75 12.99 -2.08 -1.84
CA ILE A 75 13.81 -1.46 -2.89
C ILE A 75 15.20 -1.08 -2.35
N LYS A 76 15.28 -0.49 -1.15
CA LYS A 76 16.56 -0.13 -0.54
C LYS A 76 17.43 -1.37 -0.28
N ARG A 77 16.85 -2.44 0.27
CA ARG A 77 17.55 -3.71 0.51
C ARG A 77 18.03 -4.36 -0.79
N GLY A 78 17.19 -4.34 -1.84
CA GLY A 78 17.56 -4.85 -3.16
C GLY A 78 18.74 -4.08 -3.76
N ASN A 79 18.71 -2.75 -3.69
CA ASN A 79 19.82 -1.90 -4.16
C ASN A 79 21.11 -2.10 -3.37
N GLU A 80 21.01 -2.31 -2.05
CA GLU A 80 22.16 -2.64 -1.20
C GLU A 80 22.75 -4.02 -1.53
N ALA A 81 21.91 -5.02 -1.81
CA ALA A 81 22.34 -6.34 -2.21
C ALA A 81 23.02 -6.35 -3.60
N ASP A 82 22.49 -5.59 -4.57
CA ASP A 82 23.06 -5.48 -5.91
C ASP A 82 24.43 -4.76 -5.88
N ARG A 83 24.59 -3.76 -5.00
CA ARG A 83 25.86 -3.06 -4.76
C ARG A 83 26.90 -3.91 -4.02
N ALA A 84 26.47 -4.94 -3.27
CA ALA A 84 27.36 -5.81 -2.50
C ALA A 84 27.98 -6.96 -3.32
N VAL A 85 27.60 -7.13 -4.59
CA VAL A 85 28.27 -8.06 -5.51
C VAL A 85 29.53 -7.37 -6.06
N PRO A 86 30.75 -7.76 -5.64
CA PRO A 86 31.96 -7.14 -6.16
C PRO A 86 32.18 -7.58 -7.60
N GLU A 87 32.66 -6.66 -8.44
CA GLU A 87 33.04 -6.86 -9.85
C GLU A 87 34.20 -7.85 -10.09
N THR A 88 34.57 -8.67 -9.09
CA THR A 88 35.75 -9.55 -9.11
C THR A 88 35.68 -10.72 -10.10
N LYS A 89 34.59 -10.90 -10.84
CA LYS A 89 34.48 -11.91 -11.91
C LYS A 89 34.73 -11.41 -13.33
N ARG A 90 34.99 -10.11 -13.55
CA ARG A 90 35.25 -9.60 -14.92
C ARG A 90 36.71 -9.68 -15.37
N GLU A 91 37.67 -9.86 -14.47
CA GLU A 91 39.10 -9.87 -14.84
C GLU A 91 39.74 -11.27 -14.98
N GLU A 92 39.15 -12.34 -14.42
CA GLU A 92 39.72 -13.70 -14.54
C GLU A 92 39.45 -14.38 -15.90
N GLY A 93 38.59 -13.81 -16.76
CA GLY A 93 38.35 -14.30 -18.11
C GLY A 93 39.23 -13.70 -19.21
N ALA A 94 40.09 -12.72 -18.89
CA ALA A 94 40.87 -11.96 -19.89
C ALA A 94 42.37 -12.28 -19.91
N LYS A 95 42.84 -13.28 -19.15
CA LYS A 95 44.17 -13.89 -19.35
C LYS A 95 44.03 -15.27 -19.99
N ALA A 96 43.62 -15.25 -21.25
CA ALA A 96 44.09 -16.21 -22.24
C ALA A 96 45.53 -15.85 -22.63
#